data_AF-A0A3Q3JIQ9-F1
#
_entry.id   AF-A0A3Q3JIQ9-F1
#
_cell.length_a   1.000
_cell.length_b   1.000
_cell.length_c   1.000
_cell.angle_alpha   90.00
_cell.angle_beta   90.00
_cell.angle_gamma   90.00
#
_symmetry.space_group_name_H-M   'P 1'
#
loop_
_entity.id
_entity.type
_entity.pdbx_description
1 polymer ?
#
loop_
_entity_poly.entity_id
_entity_poly.type
_entity_poly.pdbx_seq_one_letter_code
_entity_poly.pdbx_strand_id
1 'polypeptide(L)'
;MAATCVSRGVLCQALSRCRCSGGNLRQISARDLDLNHRQQSGQSVTSESVAGKRLACWEKVSRPDFTGENFQSAQGGGRGGRILWVAVAFSLFNSSDEDQQDEAQRKEDEIILLLKKAKLSLHRGQLQATSGFLHQAVALAHQTHNTQAIIYTYSLMANLAYVQGQLDQAEKLFKAAMSFMLSGGTPQDDNAIIEMSLKLATIYAEQNKAELADHGFRFCTDSLEAKLQKQRELPAEELTEEMKALRKETHLLLGLCLDSRARYRASTLHLNQARQDYQNALNICRQEQGETHPQTLVLMSDLATILDLQGHHDDALALVQQAVDLSRSNGHPDQHVLLGNLAGILLHKGLLEDSFRFYQEALSLAQQTGDQEAVDKIQEGLKEVKKKREQERKEEQNAQE
;
A
#
# COMPACT_ATOMS: atom_id res chain seq x y z
N MET A 1 -7.13 1.67 12.72
CA MET A 1 -5.85 1.41 13.42
C MET A 1 -5.43 -0.04 13.25
N ALA A 2 -4.74 -0.35 12.16
CA ALA A 2 -3.95 -1.57 12.00
C ALA A 2 -2.78 -1.19 11.08
N ALA A 3 -1.65 -1.83 11.24
CA ALA A 3 -0.34 -1.41 10.74
C ALA A 3 0.01 -2.03 9.38
N THR A 4 0.56 -1.21 8.51
CA THR A 4 1.08 -1.54 7.18
C THR A 4 2.02 -2.76 7.20
N CYS A 5 1.51 -3.95 6.82
CA CYS A 5 2.40 -5.00 6.33
C CYS A 5 2.83 -4.63 4.90
N VAL A 6 3.95 -3.92 4.81
CA VAL A 6 4.66 -3.63 3.56
C VAL A 6 5.33 -4.91 3.08
N SER A 7 4.84 -5.49 1.98
CA SER A 7 5.57 -6.56 1.28
C SER A 7 6.79 -5.96 0.57
N ARG A 8 7.91 -5.98 1.28
CA ARG A 8 9.25 -5.57 0.81
C ARG A 8 9.89 -6.67 -0.03
N GLY A 9 9.33 -6.97 -1.19
CA GLY A 9 9.94 -7.86 -2.19
C GLY A 9 10.99 -7.16 -3.06
N VAL A 10 10.90 -5.84 -3.19
CA VAL A 10 11.62 -5.11 -4.25
C VAL A 10 12.98 -4.56 -3.82
N LEU A 11 13.22 -4.35 -2.51
CA LEU A 11 14.53 -3.94 -1.99
C LEU A 11 15.54 -5.10 -1.96
N CYS A 12 15.07 -6.35 -1.77
CA CYS A 12 15.94 -7.53 -1.77
C CYS A 12 16.50 -7.87 -3.16
N GLN A 13 15.79 -7.57 -4.25
CA GLN A 13 16.32 -7.79 -5.61
C GLN A 13 17.44 -6.80 -5.98
N ALA A 14 17.43 -5.60 -5.39
CA ALA A 14 18.53 -4.65 -5.52
C ALA A 14 19.77 -5.11 -4.73
N LEU A 15 19.57 -5.63 -3.50
CA LEU A 15 20.66 -6.13 -2.65
C LEU A 15 21.24 -7.47 -3.10
N SER A 16 20.43 -8.37 -3.70
CA SER A 16 20.92 -9.64 -4.23
C SER A 16 21.72 -9.49 -5.53
N ARG A 17 21.49 -8.41 -6.30
CA ARG A 17 22.33 -8.06 -7.47
C ARG A 17 23.73 -7.54 -7.11
N CYS A 18 23.96 -7.15 -5.86
CA CYS A 18 25.28 -6.77 -5.36
C CYS A 18 26.07 -7.94 -4.74
N ARG A 19 25.50 -9.16 -4.67
CA ARG A 19 26.21 -10.36 -4.23
C ARG A 19 26.64 -11.20 -5.43
N CYS A 20 27.90 -11.04 -5.85
CA CYS A 20 28.81 -12.12 -6.25
C CYS A 20 30.09 -11.56 -6.91
N SER A 21 31.18 -11.47 -6.13
CA SER A 21 32.49 -12.11 -6.43
C SER A 21 33.55 -11.53 -5.49
N GLY A 22 34.24 -12.40 -4.75
CA GLY A 22 35.37 -11.99 -3.91
C GLY A 22 36.45 -11.28 -4.72
N GLY A 23 36.87 -10.12 -4.24
CA GLY A 23 37.94 -9.31 -4.79
C GLY A 23 38.01 -7.97 -4.05
N ASN A 24 39.21 -7.57 -3.63
CA ASN A 24 39.51 -6.42 -2.77
C ASN A 24 38.69 -5.15 -3.07
N LEU A 25 38.14 -4.56 -2.00
CA LEU A 25 37.56 -3.21 -1.98
C LEU A 25 38.57 -2.18 -2.48
N ARG A 26 38.33 -1.63 -3.68
CA ARG A 26 38.79 -0.29 -4.04
C ARG A 26 37.58 0.64 -4.08
N GLN A 27 37.72 1.78 -3.42
CA GLN A 27 36.75 2.89 -3.41
C GLN A 27 36.22 3.15 -4.82
N ILE A 28 34.91 3.03 -4.99
CA ILE A 28 34.23 3.50 -6.20
C ILE A 28 33.98 4.99 -6.00
N SER A 29 34.71 5.82 -6.74
CA SER A 29 34.52 7.28 -6.78
C SER A 29 33.34 7.62 -7.69
N ALA A 30 32.69 8.76 -7.43
CA ALA A 30 31.45 9.26 -8.06
C ALA A 30 31.52 9.61 -9.57
N ARG A 31 32.37 8.94 -10.36
CA ARG A 31 32.54 9.18 -11.80
C ARG A 31 32.11 8.03 -12.72
N ASP A 32 31.71 6.87 -12.18
CA ASP A 32 31.38 5.69 -13.01
C ASP A 32 29.87 5.45 -13.21
N LEU A 33 29.01 6.41 -12.84
CA LEU A 33 27.55 6.36 -13.07
C LEU A 33 27.18 7.05 -14.40
N ASP A 34 27.72 6.55 -15.50
CA ASP A 34 27.15 6.80 -16.82
C ASP A 34 27.65 5.73 -17.80
N LEU A 35 26.78 4.84 -18.27
CA LEU A 35 26.81 4.19 -19.59
C LEU A 35 25.75 3.05 -19.74
N ASN A 36 24.75 3.36 -20.57
CA ASN A 36 23.95 2.55 -21.50
C ASN A 36 23.86 1.01 -21.44
N HIS A 37 22.59 0.57 -21.51
CA HIS A 37 22.01 -0.51 -22.34
C HIS A 37 22.91 -1.65 -22.86
N ARG A 38 22.63 -2.89 -22.42
CA ARG A 38 22.68 -4.08 -23.28
C ARG A 38 21.85 -5.26 -22.73
N GLN A 39 21.19 -5.95 -23.66
CA GLN A 39 20.38 -7.17 -23.51
C GLN A 39 21.18 -8.40 -23.05
N GLN A 40 20.39 -9.41 -22.63
CA GLN A 40 20.62 -10.87 -22.48
C GLN A 40 20.50 -11.30 -21.02
N SER A 41 19.92 -12.43 -20.63
CA SER A 41 19.19 -13.53 -21.29
C SER A 41 18.63 -14.36 -20.14
N GLY A 42 17.50 -15.05 -20.35
CA GLY A 42 16.72 -15.69 -19.30
C GLY A 42 17.45 -16.77 -18.50
N GLN A 43 17.12 -16.82 -17.20
CA GLN A 43 16.97 -18.06 -16.45
C GLN A 43 15.74 -17.92 -15.53
N SER A 44 14.79 -18.82 -15.72
CA SER A 44 13.61 -19.00 -14.89
C SER A 44 14.01 -19.66 -13.57
N VAL A 45 13.71 -19.02 -12.44
CA VAL A 45 13.69 -19.67 -11.13
C VAL A 45 12.30 -19.49 -10.56
N THR A 46 11.62 -20.62 -10.36
CA THR A 46 10.29 -20.75 -9.79
C THR A 46 10.30 -20.31 -8.33
N SER A 47 9.54 -19.25 -7.99
CA SER A 47 9.34 -18.81 -6.61
C SER A 47 8.04 -19.40 -6.04
N GLU A 48 8.16 -20.15 -4.94
CA GLU A 48 7.04 -20.69 -4.18
C GLU A 48 6.16 -19.60 -3.54
N SER A 49 4.89 -19.93 -3.42
CA SER A 49 3.78 -19.03 -3.11
C SER A 49 3.77 -18.58 -1.64
N VAL A 50 3.72 -17.27 -1.39
CA VAL A 50 3.39 -16.69 -0.07
C VAL A 50 2.18 -15.77 -0.24
N ALA A 51 1.00 -16.36 -0.16
CA ALA A 51 -0.29 -15.73 -0.45
C ALA A 51 -0.92 -14.97 0.75
N GLY A 52 -0.18 -14.77 1.84
CA GLY A 52 -0.77 -14.39 3.14
C GLY A 52 -0.91 -12.89 3.45
N LYS A 53 -0.09 -11.99 2.88
CA LYS A 53 0.07 -10.63 3.44
C LYS A 53 0.09 -9.44 2.47
N ARG A 54 -0.12 -9.68 1.17
CA ARG A 54 -0.31 -8.60 0.16
C ARG A 54 -1.58 -7.74 0.42
N LEU A 55 -2.46 -8.16 1.33
CA LEU A 55 -3.70 -7.46 1.73
C LEU A 55 -3.48 -6.13 2.44
N ALA A 56 -2.46 -6.04 3.30
CA ALA A 56 -2.35 -4.91 4.25
C ALA A 56 -1.98 -3.57 3.61
N CYS A 57 -1.44 -3.60 2.39
CA CYS A 57 -0.98 -2.41 1.68
C CYS A 57 -2.16 -1.58 1.14
N TRP A 58 -3.31 -2.23 0.85
CA TRP A 58 -4.40 -1.61 0.07
C TRP A 58 -5.73 -1.49 0.81
N GLU A 59 -5.83 -2.02 2.04
CA GLU A 59 -7.10 -2.08 2.81
C GLU A 59 -7.30 -0.88 3.78
N LYS A 60 -6.34 0.05 3.86
CA LYS A 60 -6.29 1.08 4.94
C LYS A 60 -6.61 2.51 4.53
N VAL A 61 -6.89 2.75 3.26
CA VAL A 61 -7.32 4.07 2.81
C VAL A 61 -8.83 4.06 2.79
N SER A 62 -9.40 4.70 3.79
CA SER A 62 -10.83 4.73 4.11
C SER A 62 -11.67 5.15 2.90
N ARG A 63 -12.57 4.25 2.50
CA ARG A 63 -13.87 4.56 1.87
C ARG A 63 -14.95 3.91 2.73
N PRO A 64 -16.17 4.47 2.77
CA PRO A 64 -17.12 4.13 3.82
C PRO A 64 -17.33 2.62 3.82
N ASP A 65 -17.39 2.05 5.03
CA ASP A 65 -17.96 0.72 5.21
C ASP A 65 -19.24 0.65 4.39
N PHE A 66 -19.43 -0.47 3.68
CA PHE A 66 -20.67 -0.73 2.96
C PHE A 66 -21.78 -0.96 4.01
N THR A 67 -22.20 0.13 4.65
CA THR A 67 -23.35 0.24 5.55
C THR A 67 -24.50 0.76 4.70
N GLY A 68 -25.68 0.14 4.83
CA GLY A 68 -26.86 0.44 4.00
C GLY A 68 -27.42 1.87 4.12
N GLU A 69 -26.74 2.76 4.85
CA GLU A 69 -27.19 4.14 5.12
C GLU A 69 -26.83 5.13 4.00
N ASN A 70 -25.88 4.82 3.11
CA ASN A 70 -25.47 5.70 2.01
C ASN A 70 -26.46 5.76 0.81
N PHE A 71 -27.62 5.10 0.89
CA PHE A 71 -28.58 4.99 -0.21
C PHE A 71 -29.58 6.16 -0.33
N GLN A 72 -29.67 7.08 0.64
CA GLN A 72 -30.78 8.04 0.67
C GLN A 72 -30.57 9.41 0.00
N SER A 73 -29.46 9.69 -0.68
CA SER A 73 -29.27 11.03 -1.27
C SER A 73 -28.78 11.05 -2.71
N ALA A 74 -29.69 10.74 -3.64
CA ALA A 74 -29.58 11.17 -5.04
C ALA A 74 -30.96 11.23 -5.73
N GLN A 75 -31.87 12.08 -5.24
CA GLN A 75 -32.93 12.63 -6.08
C GLN A 75 -32.99 14.15 -5.88
N GLY A 76 -32.62 14.89 -6.93
CA GLY A 76 -32.66 16.35 -6.95
C GLY A 76 -34.05 16.89 -7.31
N GLY A 77 -34.56 17.79 -6.47
CA GLY A 77 -35.07 19.12 -6.83
C GLY A 77 -36.36 19.27 -7.66
N GLY A 78 -37.45 19.70 -6.99
CA GLY A 78 -38.61 20.35 -7.62
C GLY A 78 -39.55 21.01 -6.61
N ARG A 79 -39.72 22.34 -6.71
CA ARG A 79 -40.50 23.22 -5.82
C ARG A 79 -42.01 22.92 -5.81
N GLY A 80 -42.60 22.98 -4.61
CA GLY A 80 -43.80 23.80 -4.30
C GLY A 80 -45.18 23.26 -4.68
N GLY A 81 -45.99 22.90 -3.68
CA GLY A 81 -47.44 22.78 -3.83
C GLY A 81 -48.10 21.97 -2.73
N ARG A 82 -48.76 22.64 -1.78
CA ARG A 82 -49.72 22.02 -0.86
C ARG A 82 -50.79 21.29 -1.67
N ILE A 83 -50.94 19.97 -1.54
CA ILE A 83 -52.13 19.26 -1.98
C ILE A 83 -52.62 18.36 -0.85
N LEU A 84 -53.87 18.64 -0.49
CA LEU A 84 -54.71 18.01 0.51
C LEU A 84 -54.90 16.51 0.20
N TRP A 85 -54.86 15.67 1.22
CA TRP A 85 -55.22 14.26 1.15
C TRP A 85 -56.67 14.09 0.65
N VAL A 86 -56.83 13.44 -0.49
CA VAL A 86 -58.10 12.82 -0.89
C VAL A 86 -57.80 11.35 -1.17
N ALA A 87 -58.16 10.51 -0.19
CA ALA A 87 -58.20 9.06 -0.35
C ALA A 87 -59.39 8.70 -1.23
N VAL A 88 -59.13 8.18 -2.44
CA VAL A 88 -60.09 7.42 -3.24
C VAL A 88 -59.36 6.20 -3.82
N ALA A 89 -59.99 5.05 -3.65
CA ALA A 89 -59.48 3.70 -3.86
C ALA A 89 -58.89 3.43 -5.25
N PHE A 90 -57.65 2.94 -5.28
CA PHE A 90 -57.10 2.06 -6.30
C PHE A 90 -56.26 0.97 -5.62
N SER A 91 -56.93 0.03 -4.96
CA SER A 91 -56.32 -1.07 -4.19
C SER A 91 -56.22 -2.37 -4.99
N LEU A 92 -55.72 -2.33 -6.23
CA LEU A 92 -55.47 -3.55 -7.04
C LEU A 92 -54.21 -3.50 -7.92
N PHE A 93 -53.39 -2.44 -7.88
CA PHE A 93 -52.17 -2.35 -8.71
C PHE A 93 -51.01 -1.60 -8.04
N ASN A 94 -50.97 -1.53 -6.70
CA ASN A 94 -49.86 -0.91 -5.95
C ASN A 94 -48.97 -1.93 -5.20
N SER A 95 -49.28 -3.23 -5.25
CA SER A 95 -48.45 -4.26 -4.60
C SER A 95 -47.18 -4.57 -5.39
N SER A 96 -47.17 -4.38 -6.72
CA SER A 96 -46.03 -4.76 -7.55
C SER A 96 -44.78 -3.91 -7.31
N ASP A 97 -44.94 -2.62 -7.04
CA ASP A 97 -43.80 -1.72 -6.85
C ASP A 97 -43.19 -1.87 -5.45
N GLU A 98 -44.03 -2.10 -4.43
CA GLU A 98 -43.58 -2.45 -3.07
C GLU A 98 -42.88 -3.82 -3.06
N ASP A 99 -43.44 -4.82 -3.74
CA ASP A 99 -42.84 -6.15 -3.86
C ASP A 99 -41.49 -6.12 -4.62
N GLN A 100 -41.37 -5.27 -5.65
CA GLN A 100 -40.11 -5.10 -6.42
C GLN A 100 -39.04 -4.34 -5.63
N GLN A 101 -39.40 -3.31 -4.87
CA GLN A 101 -38.48 -2.60 -3.99
C GLN A 101 -37.96 -3.53 -2.88
N ASP A 102 -38.84 -4.35 -2.31
CA ASP A 102 -38.47 -5.39 -1.35
C ASP A 102 -37.52 -6.43 -1.97
N GLU A 103 -37.74 -6.84 -3.22
CA GLU A 103 -36.86 -7.79 -3.92
C GLU A 103 -35.49 -7.18 -4.24
N ALA A 104 -35.45 -5.92 -4.70
CA ALA A 104 -34.21 -5.20 -4.94
C ALA A 104 -33.40 -5.04 -3.65
N GLN A 105 -34.04 -4.64 -2.56
CA GLN A 105 -33.42 -4.52 -1.24
C GLN A 105 -32.86 -5.85 -0.75
N ARG A 106 -33.62 -6.95 -0.90
CA ARG A 106 -33.16 -8.30 -0.51
C ARG A 106 -31.93 -8.74 -1.30
N LYS A 107 -31.87 -8.44 -2.61
CA LYS A 107 -30.70 -8.75 -3.45
C LYS A 107 -29.49 -7.90 -3.04
N GLU A 108 -29.70 -6.63 -2.69
CA GLU A 108 -28.62 -5.79 -2.16
C GLU A 108 -28.09 -6.32 -0.82
N ASP A 109 -28.97 -6.70 0.11
CA ASP A 109 -28.58 -7.33 1.38
C ASP A 109 -27.81 -8.63 1.17
N GLU A 110 -28.19 -9.42 0.16
CA GLU A 110 -27.48 -10.64 -0.23
C GLU A 110 -26.07 -10.33 -0.79
N ILE A 111 -25.93 -9.33 -1.66
CA ILE A 111 -24.63 -8.84 -2.13
C ILE A 111 -23.75 -8.44 -0.93
N ILE A 112 -24.30 -7.65 0.01
CA ILE A 112 -23.58 -7.22 1.22
C ILE A 112 -23.12 -8.43 2.03
N LEU A 113 -23.99 -9.41 2.23
CA LEU A 113 -23.67 -10.62 2.97
C LEU A 113 -22.55 -11.41 2.30
N LEU A 114 -22.58 -11.56 0.97
CA LEU A 114 -21.55 -12.25 0.21
C LEU A 114 -20.20 -11.52 0.32
N LEU A 115 -20.19 -10.19 0.21
CA LEU A 115 -18.98 -9.39 0.37
C LEU A 115 -18.39 -9.48 1.78
N LYS A 116 -19.25 -9.48 2.82
CA LYS A 116 -18.83 -9.70 4.22
C LYS A 116 -18.24 -11.09 4.42
N LYS A 117 -18.86 -12.13 3.85
CA LYS A 117 -18.33 -13.50 3.87
C LYS A 117 -16.99 -13.60 3.15
N ALA A 118 -16.86 -12.97 1.99
CA ALA A 118 -15.61 -12.91 1.25
C ALA A 118 -14.48 -12.29 2.10
N LYS A 119 -14.73 -11.11 2.68
CA LYS A 119 -13.76 -10.44 3.56
C LYS A 119 -13.36 -11.29 4.77
N LEU A 120 -14.33 -11.93 5.42
CA LEU A 120 -14.07 -12.83 6.56
C LEU A 120 -13.25 -14.06 6.15
N SER A 121 -13.60 -14.70 5.04
CA SER A 121 -12.84 -15.83 4.50
C SER A 121 -11.42 -15.44 4.11
N LEU A 122 -11.24 -14.22 3.59
CA LEU A 122 -9.93 -13.69 3.23
C LEU A 122 -9.05 -13.48 4.45
N HIS A 123 -9.59 -12.91 5.54
CA HIS A 123 -8.90 -12.79 6.83
C HIS A 123 -8.52 -14.16 7.42
N ARG A 124 -9.25 -15.22 7.10
CA ARG A 124 -8.96 -16.61 7.51
C ARG A 124 -7.99 -17.33 6.56
N GLY A 125 -7.48 -16.67 5.52
CA GLY A 125 -6.63 -17.28 4.50
C GLY A 125 -7.37 -18.26 3.57
N GLN A 126 -8.70 -18.28 3.58
CA GLN A 126 -9.54 -19.17 2.79
C GLN A 126 -9.75 -18.59 1.39
N LEU A 127 -8.70 -18.58 0.57
CA LEU A 127 -8.71 -17.88 -0.73
C LEU A 127 -9.74 -18.45 -1.72
N GLN A 128 -9.97 -19.77 -1.70
CA GLN A 128 -10.97 -20.42 -2.57
C GLN A 128 -12.40 -20.03 -2.20
N ALA A 129 -12.73 -20.07 -0.90
CA ALA A 129 -14.04 -19.63 -0.41
C ALA A 129 -14.27 -18.14 -0.71
N THR A 130 -13.23 -17.31 -0.51
CA THR A 130 -13.25 -15.87 -0.86
C THR A 130 -13.59 -15.68 -2.33
N SER A 131 -12.89 -16.38 -3.22
CA SER A 131 -13.15 -16.34 -4.67
C SER A 131 -14.60 -16.73 -4.98
N GLY A 132 -15.11 -17.81 -4.38
CA GLY A 132 -16.49 -18.26 -4.56
C GLY A 132 -17.53 -17.19 -4.18
N PHE A 133 -17.37 -16.55 -3.02
CA PHE A 133 -18.28 -15.49 -2.57
C PHE A 133 -18.22 -14.25 -3.48
N LEU A 134 -17.03 -13.85 -3.94
CA LEU A 134 -16.89 -12.70 -4.84
C LEU A 134 -17.52 -12.94 -6.22
N HIS A 135 -17.40 -14.16 -6.77
CA HIS A 135 -18.06 -14.49 -8.04
C HIS A 135 -19.59 -14.49 -7.92
N GLN A 136 -20.14 -14.94 -6.79
CA GLN A 136 -21.58 -14.85 -6.52
C GLN A 136 -22.02 -13.38 -6.39
N ALA A 137 -21.25 -12.58 -5.64
CA ALA A 137 -21.56 -11.16 -5.43
C ALA A 137 -21.57 -10.37 -6.76
N VAL A 138 -20.56 -10.57 -7.62
CA VAL A 138 -20.48 -9.83 -8.89
C VAL A 138 -21.58 -10.25 -9.86
N ALA A 139 -21.96 -11.54 -9.88
CA ALA A 139 -23.06 -12.01 -10.70
C ALA A 139 -24.39 -11.35 -10.29
N LEU A 140 -24.67 -11.29 -8.98
CA LEU A 140 -25.87 -10.65 -8.44
C LEU A 140 -25.84 -9.12 -8.65
N ALA A 141 -24.67 -8.50 -8.50
CA ALA A 141 -24.49 -7.06 -8.76
C ALA A 141 -24.77 -6.69 -10.23
N HIS A 142 -24.36 -7.53 -11.20
CA HIS A 142 -24.71 -7.37 -12.61
C HIS A 142 -26.20 -7.58 -12.87
N GLN A 143 -26.81 -8.60 -12.25
CA GLN A 143 -28.26 -8.86 -12.38
C GLN A 143 -29.13 -7.71 -11.86
N THR A 144 -28.67 -7.03 -10.82
CA THR A 144 -29.35 -5.87 -10.21
C THR A 144 -28.94 -4.53 -10.84
N HIS A 145 -28.03 -4.54 -11.81
CA HIS A 145 -27.42 -3.35 -12.41
C HIS A 145 -26.81 -2.38 -11.36
N ASN A 146 -26.42 -2.90 -10.19
CA ASN A 146 -25.83 -2.10 -9.12
C ASN A 146 -24.35 -1.82 -9.43
N THR A 147 -24.11 -0.68 -10.08
CA THR A 147 -22.77 -0.29 -10.54
C THR A 147 -21.76 -0.13 -9.39
N GLN A 148 -22.20 0.37 -8.22
CA GLN A 148 -21.33 0.50 -7.05
C GLN A 148 -20.88 -0.86 -6.52
N ALA A 149 -21.81 -1.81 -6.42
CA ALA A 149 -21.49 -3.19 -6.05
C ALA A 149 -20.57 -3.86 -7.07
N ILE A 150 -20.76 -3.61 -8.38
CA ILE A 150 -19.88 -4.13 -9.43
C ILE A 150 -18.45 -3.59 -9.25
N ILE A 151 -18.27 -2.28 -9.10
CA ILE A 151 -16.96 -1.63 -8.91
C ILE A 151 -16.27 -2.18 -7.66
N TYR A 152 -16.99 -2.24 -6.54
CA TYR A 152 -16.45 -2.71 -5.27
C TYR A 152 -16.04 -4.19 -5.35
N THR A 153 -16.89 -5.04 -5.93
CA THR A 153 -16.60 -6.48 -6.06
C THR A 153 -15.41 -6.72 -6.98
N TYR A 154 -15.31 -6.02 -8.13
CA TYR A 154 -14.14 -6.12 -8.99
C TYR A 154 -12.86 -5.67 -8.30
N SER A 155 -12.92 -4.60 -7.50
CA SER A 155 -11.77 -4.13 -6.72
C SER A 155 -11.30 -5.19 -5.71
N LEU A 156 -12.22 -5.87 -5.01
CA LEU A 156 -11.88 -6.98 -4.12
C LEU A 156 -11.32 -8.19 -4.86
N MET A 157 -11.89 -8.56 -6.01
CA MET A 157 -11.36 -9.64 -6.85
C MET A 157 -9.96 -9.30 -7.35
N ALA A 158 -9.70 -8.04 -7.71
CA ALA A 158 -8.40 -7.57 -8.15
C ALA A 158 -7.36 -7.63 -7.02
N ASN A 159 -7.74 -7.20 -5.81
CA ASN A 159 -6.92 -7.36 -4.61
C ASN A 159 -6.57 -8.84 -4.36
N LEU A 160 -7.56 -9.74 -4.45
CA LEU A 160 -7.35 -11.18 -4.28
C LEU A 160 -6.39 -11.75 -5.33
N ALA A 161 -6.59 -11.40 -6.61
CA ALA A 161 -5.71 -11.81 -7.71
C ALA A 161 -4.29 -11.30 -7.51
N TYR A 162 -4.14 -10.04 -7.11
CA TYR A 162 -2.84 -9.44 -6.78
C TYR A 162 -2.16 -10.19 -5.62
N VAL A 163 -2.91 -10.53 -4.57
CA VAL A 163 -2.42 -11.31 -3.43
C VAL A 163 -1.93 -12.71 -3.84
N GLN A 164 -2.57 -13.31 -4.84
CA GLN A 164 -2.20 -14.60 -5.40
C GLN A 164 -1.06 -14.53 -6.42
N GLY A 165 -0.51 -13.33 -6.70
CA GLY A 165 0.51 -13.13 -7.73
C GLY A 165 -0.02 -13.17 -9.17
N GLN A 166 -1.34 -13.18 -9.36
CA GLN A 166 -2.00 -13.17 -10.67
C GLN A 166 -2.09 -11.73 -11.22
N LEU A 167 -0.95 -11.12 -11.49
CA LEU A 167 -0.83 -9.70 -11.81
C LEU A 167 -1.64 -9.28 -13.04
N ASP A 168 -1.68 -10.11 -14.10
CA ASP A 168 -2.47 -9.83 -15.30
C ASP A 168 -3.97 -9.83 -15.04
N GLN A 169 -4.42 -10.71 -14.13
CA GLN A 169 -5.83 -10.76 -13.76
C GLN A 169 -6.21 -9.58 -12.86
N ALA A 170 -5.33 -9.20 -11.92
CA ALA A 170 -5.50 -8.01 -11.11
C ALA A 170 -5.59 -6.74 -11.98
N GLU A 171 -4.69 -6.61 -12.97
CA GLU A 171 -4.69 -5.50 -13.93
C GLU A 171 -6.04 -5.39 -14.66
N LYS A 172 -6.53 -6.51 -15.21
CA LYS A 172 -7.82 -6.56 -15.93
C LYS A 172 -8.99 -6.14 -15.04
N LEU A 173 -9.04 -6.64 -13.81
CA LEU A 173 -10.13 -6.37 -12.89
C LEU A 173 -10.13 -4.89 -12.42
N PHE A 174 -8.97 -4.29 -12.16
CA PHE A 174 -8.90 -2.86 -11.86
C PHE A 174 -9.27 -1.99 -13.05
N LYS A 175 -8.82 -2.34 -14.27
CA LYS A 175 -9.25 -1.63 -15.48
C LYS A 175 -10.76 -1.71 -15.68
N ALA A 176 -11.37 -2.87 -15.42
CA ALA A 176 -12.82 -3.02 -15.47
C ALA A 176 -13.51 -2.13 -14.43
N ALA A 177 -13.09 -2.17 -13.16
CA ALA A 177 -13.64 -1.32 -12.11
C ALA A 177 -13.52 0.18 -12.45
N MET A 178 -12.34 0.63 -12.88
CA MET A 178 -12.09 2.01 -13.29
C MET A 178 -12.91 2.40 -14.53
N SER A 179 -13.13 1.49 -15.48
CA SER A 179 -13.99 1.73 -16.64
C SER A 179 -15.44 2.00 -16.23
N PHE A 180 -15.98 1.23 -15.27
CA PHE A 180 -17.33 1.47 -14.73
C PHE A 180 -17.43 2.85 -14.06
N MET A 181 -16.41 3.27 -13.31
CA MET A 181 -16.36 4.58 -12.67
C MET A 181 -16.36 5.73 -13.70
N LEU A 182 -15.50 5.63 -14.72
CA LEU A 182 -15.41 6.64 -15.78
C LEU A 182 -16.68 6.70 -16.63
N SER A 183 -17.25 5.55 -17.01
CA SER A 183 -18.53 5.52 -17.74
C SER A 183 -19.70 6.03 -16.90
N GLY A 184 -19.60 5.91 -15.57
CA GLY A 184 -20.55 6.46 -14.61
C GLY A 184 -20.36 7.96 -14.35
N GLY A 185 -19.43 8.63 -15.04
CA GLY A 185 -19.19 10.08 -14.93
C GLY A 185 -18.27 10.50 -13.79
N THR A 186 -17.56 9.57 -13.14
CA THR A 186 -16.53 9.94 -12.16
C THR A 186 -15.40 10.69 -12.86
N PRO A 187 -15.02 11.91 -12.42
CA PRO A 187 -13.94 12.67 -13.02
C PRO A 187 -12.60 11.93 -12.99
N GLN A 188 -11.75 12.14 -14.00
CA GLN A 188 -10.43 11.51 -14.05
C GLN A 188 -9.52 11.92 -12.89
N ASP A 189 -9.67 13.15 -12.40
CA ASP A 189 -8.93 13.68 -11.27
C ASP A 189 -9.60 13.36 -9.92
N ASP A 190 -10.69 12.58 -9.88
CA ASP A 190 -11.28 12.13 -8.62
C ASP A 190 -10.31 11.24 -7.84
N ASN A 191 -10.31 11.37 -6.51
CA ASN A 191 -9.42 10.59 -5.64
C ASN A 191 -9.63 9.08 -5.83
N ALA A 192 -10.84 8.65 -6.20
CA ALA A 192 -11.16 7.26 -6.50
C ALA A 192 -10.40 6.73 -7.72
N ILE A 193 -10.40 7.51 -8.81
CA ILE A 193 -9.73 7.15 -10.06
C ILE A 193 -8.22 7.16 -9.86
N ILE A 194 -7.72 8.15 -9.11
CA ILE A 194 -6.31 8.23 -8.77
C ILE A 194 -5.88 7.04 -7.90
N GLU A 195 -6.70 6.60 -6.95
CA GLU A 195 -6.42 5.40 -6.15
C GLU A 195 -6.35 4.13 -7.03
N MET A 196 -7.29 3.95 -7.97
CA MET A 196 -7.24 2.85 -8.94
C MET A 196 -6.01 2.92 -9.83
N SER A 197 -5.64 4.14 -10.25
CA SER A 197 -4.44 4.39 -11.06
C SER A 197 -3.16 4.07 -10.30
N LEU A 198 -3.10 4.37 -8.99
CA LEU A 198 -1.98 4.01 -8.13
C LEU A 198 -1.82 2.48 -8.00
N LYS A 199 -2.93 1.75 -7.84
CA LYS A 199 -2.93 0.27 -7.82
C LYS A 199 -2.42 -0.29 -9.15
N LEU A 200 -2.89 0.25 -10.28
CA LEU A 200 -2.39 -0.14 -11.60
C LEU A 200 -0.91 0.18 -11.81
N ALA A 201 -0.44 1.36 -11.42
CA ALA A 201 0.98 1.73 -11.49
C ALA A 201 1.86 0.77 -10.68
N THR A 202 1.39 0.35 -9.51
CA THR A 202 2.07 -0.64 -8.67
C THR A 202 2.11 -2.02 -9.34
N ILE A 203 1.00 -2.46 -9.95
CA ILE A 203 0.98 -3.71 -10.74
C ILE A 203 1.96 -3.63 -11.91
N TYR A 204 2.02 -2.50 -12.61
CA TYR A 204 2.97 -2.29 -13.71
C TYR A 204 4.42 -2.34 -13.25
N ALA A 205 4.73 -1.76 -12.09
CA ALA A 205 6.03 -1.88 -11.47
C ALA A 205 6.41 -3.35 -11.21
N GLU A 206 5.49 -4.15 -10.65
CA GLU A 206 5.72 -5.58 -10.40
C GLU A 206 5.83 -6.43 -11.67
N GLN A 207 5.10 -6.07 -12.73
CA GLN A 207 5.21 -6.70 -14.04
C GLN A 207 6.45 -6.25 -14.83
N ASN A 208 7.31 -5.38 -14.25
CA ASN A 208 8.47 -4.78 -14.92
C ASN A 208 8.10 -3.98 -16.20
N LYS A 209 6.90 -3.39 -16.23
CA LYS A 209 6.42 -2.50 -17.30
C LYS A 209 6.74 -1.04 -16.94
N ALA A 210 8.03 -0.69 -16.98
CA ALA A 210 8.56 0.56 -16.44
C ALA A 210 7.85 1.82 -16.97
N GLU A 211 7.68 1.95 -18.29
CA GLU A 211 7.02 3.11 -18.88
C GLU A 211 5.59 3.33 -18.36
N LEU A 212 4.81 2.26 -18.25
CA LEU A 212 3.45 2.33 -17.72
C LEU A 212 3.42 2.64 -16.23
N ALA A 213 4.36 2.10 -15.45
CA ALA A 213 4.50 2.40 -14.04
C ALA A 213 4.84 3.89 -13.84
N ASP A 214 5.83 4.41 -14.55
CA ASP A 214 6.24 5.81 -14.50
C ASP A 214 5.10 6.75 -14.90
N HIS A 215 4.39 6.45 -15.99
CA HIS A 215 3.22 7.22 -16.40
C HIS A 215 2.12 7.20 -15.34
N GLY A 216 1.81 6.04 -14.77
CA GLY A 216 0.79 5.90 -13.73
C GLY A 216 1.14 6.68 -12.47
N PHE A 217 2.37 6.56 -11.98
CA PHE A 217 2.83 7.29 -10.80
C PHE A 217 2.86 8.81 -11.02
N ARG A 218 3.29 9.27 -12.21
CA ARG A 218 3.24 10.69 -12.58
C ARG A 218 1.81 11.21 -12.63
N PHE A 219 0.91 10.50 -13.30
CA PHE A 219 -0.50 10.87 -13.35
C PHE A 219 -1.08 11.05 -11.95
N CYS A 220 -0.79 10.13 -11.03
CA CYS A 220 -1.27 10.22 -9.65
C CYS A 220 -0.73 11.47 -8.94
N THR A 221 0.60 11.71 -8.96
CA THR A 221 1.17 12.85 -8.24
C THR A 221 0.76 14.18 -8.85
N ASP A 222 0.84 14.31 -10.18
CA ASP A 222 0.57 15.57 -10.89
C ASP A 222 -0.91 15.97 -10.69
N SER A 223 -1.84 15.01 -10.72
CA SER A 223 -3.27 15.26 -10.52
C SER A 223 -3.57 15.72 -9.09
N LEU A 224 -2.98 15.07 -8.08
CA LEU A 224 -3.20 15.41 -6.67
C LEU A 224 -2.56 16.75 -6.31
N GLU A 225 -1.35 17.02 -6.79
CA GLU A 225 -0.67 18.30 -6.58
C GLU A 225 -1.45 19.45 -7.22
N ALA A 226 -1.96 19.27 -8.45
CA ALA A 226 -2.82 20.26 -9.10
C ALA A 226 -4.11 20.53 -8.32
N LYS A 227 -4.74 19.50 -7.75
CA LYS A 227 -5.94 19.66 -6.89
C LYS A 227 -5.61 20.41 -5.60
N LEU A 228 -4.53 20.05 -4.92
CA LEU A 228 -4.10 20.70 -3.69
C LEU A 228 -3.69 22.16 -3.92
N GLN A 229 -3.07 22.46 -5.06
CA GLN A 229 -2.72 23.83 -5.43
C GLN A 229 -3.98 24.70 -5.63
N LYS A 230 -4.98 24.22 -6.37
CA LYS A 230 -6.27 24.91 -6.53
C LYS A 230 -6.94 25.16 -5.18
N GLN A 231 -6.90 24.18 -4.27
CA GLN A 231 -7.46 24.32 -2.92
C GLN A 231 -6.68 25.31 -2.03
N ARG A 232 -5.39 25.53 -2.29
CA ARG A 232 -4.56 26.48 -1.55
C ARG A 232 -4.85 27.93 -1.91
N GLU A 233 -5.34 28.18 -3.12
CA GLU A 233 -5.64 29.52 -3.65
C GLU A 233 -7.01 30.05 -3.18
N LEU A 234 -7.84 29.21 -2.58
CA LEU A 234 -9.15 29.59 -2.05
C LEU A 234 -9.04 30.43 -0.77
N PRO A 235 -9.81 31.53 -0.63
CA PRO A 235 -9.88 32.33 0.59
C PRO A 235 -10.33 31.51 1.80
N ALA A 236 -9.84 31.88 3.00
CA ALA A 236 -10.17 31.15 4.23
C ALA A 236 -11.68 31.16 4.55
N GLU A 237 -12.41 32.20 4.11
CA GLU A 237 -13.86 32.29 4.29
C GLU A 237 -14.66 31.28 3.44
N GLU A 238 -14.06 30.73 2.38
CA GLU A 238 -14.71 29.78 1.46
C GLU A 238 -14.46 28.30 1.83
N LEU A 239 -13.61 28.02 2.81
CA LEU A 239 -13.30 26.65 3.22
C LEU A 239 -14.34 26.08 4.18
N THR A 240 -15.24 25.25 3.65
CA THR A 240 -16.13 24.41 4.46
C THR A 240 -15.35 23.30 5.19
N GLU A 241 -15.93 22.73 6.25
CA GLU A 241 -15.34 21.57 6.94
C GLU A 241 -15.21 20.35 6.02
N GLU A 242 -16.16 20.17 5.09
CA GLU A 242 -16.10 19.12 4.07
C GLU A 242 -14.91 19.32 3.11
N MET A 243 -14.66 20.55 2.68
CA MET A 243 -13.50 20.88 1.84
C MET A 243 -12.18 20.68 2.59
N LYS A 244 -12.13 20.99 3.89
CA LYS A 244 -10.96 20.70 4.74
C LYS A 244 -10.73 19.20 4.88
N ALA A 245 -11.79 18.42 5.11
CA ALA A 245 -11.70 16.96 5.19
C ALA A 245 -11.22 16.36 3.86
N LEU A 246 -11.80 16.79 2.74
CA LEU A 246 -11.40 16.34 1.40
C LEU A 246 -9.96 16.75 1.05
N ARG A 247 -9.54 17.95 1.45
CA ARG A 247 -8.14 18.40 1.29
C ARG A 247 -7.19 17.50 2.07
N LYS A 248 -7.51 17.19 3.32
CA LYS A 248 -6.74 16.26 4.14
C LYS A 248 -6.65 14.87 3.50
N GLU A 249 -7.77 14.33 3.02
CA GLU A 249 -7.80 13.04 2.31
C GLU A 249 -6.93 13.07 1.05
N THR A 250 -7.04 14.13 0.25
CA THR A 250 -6.23 14.33 -0.98
C THR A 250 -4.74 14.42 -0.66
N HIS A 251 -4.38 15.10 0.43
CA HIS A 251 -3.00 15.21 0.89
C HIS A 251 -2.44 13.85 1.33
N LEU A 252 -3.22 13.08 2.09
CA LEU A 252 -2.85 11.73 2.49
C LEU A 252 -2.70 10.79 1.29
N LEU A 253 -3.58 10.87 0.29
CA LEU A 253 -3.47 10.10 -0.95
C LEU A 253 -2.19 10.46 -1.72
N LEU A 254 -1.79 11.74 -1.72
CA LEU A 254 -0.50 12.16 -2.31
C LEU A 254 0.67 11.52 -1.55
N GLY A 255 0.64 11.52 -0.21
CA GLY A 255 1.63 10.83 0.61
C GLY A 255 1.77 9.34 0.26
N LEU A 256 0.66 8.65 0.01
CA LEU A 256 0.65 7.24 -0.40
C LEU A 256 1.17 7.00 -1.82
N CYS A 257 0.88 7.93 -2.74
CA CYS A 257 1.42 7.89 -4.11
C CYS A 257 2.95 8.05 -4.09
N LEU A 258 3.44 9.01 -3.30
CA LEU A 258 4.87 9.27 -3.11
C LEU A 258 5.57 8.08 -2.45
N ASP A 259 5.01 7.50 -1.38
CA ASP A 259 5.54 6.29 -0.74
C ASP A 259 5.68 5.12 -1.75
N SER A 260 4.62 4.82 -2.49
CA SER A 260 4.63 3.74 -3.48
C SER A 260 5.60 4.01 -4.64
N ARG A 261 5.70 5.25 -5.11
CA ARG A 261 6.68 5.65 -6.13
C ARG A 261 8.11 5.59 -5.60
N ALA A 262 8.33 5.96 -4.34
CA ALA A 262 9.63 5.88 -3.69
C ALA A 262 10.12 4.43 -3.62
N ARG A 263 9.24 3.48 -3.24
CA ARG A 263 9.53 2.03 -3.28
C ARG A 263 9.94 1.56 -4.66
N TYR A 264 9.21 1.96 -5.70
CA TYR A 264 9.52 1.63 -7.09
C TYR A 264 10.85 2.24 -7.57
N ARG A 265 11.14 3.49 -7.21
CA ARG A 265 12.40 4.16 -7.53
C ARG A 265 13.58 3.54 -6.80
N ALA A 266 13.39 3.15 -5.54
CA ALA A 266 14.42 2.48 -4.75
C ALA A 266 14.80 1.13 -5.37
N SER A 267 13.83 0.34 -5.83
CA SER A 267 14.11 -0.96 -6.45
C SER A 267 14.75 -0.85 -7.83
N THR A 268 14.52 0.25 -8.53
CA THR A 268 15.18 0.57 -9.81
C THR A 268 16.47 1.37 -9.62
N LEU A 269 16.99 1.46 -8.38
CA LEU A 269 18.24 2.12 -7.98
C LEU A 269 18.27 3.65 -8.20
N HIS A 270 17.11 4.29 -8.37
CA HIS A 270 16.97 5.75 -8.41
C HIS A 270 16.90 6.35 -6.99
N LEU A 271 17.95 6.10 -6.18
CA LEU A 271 17.95 6.38 -4.73
C LEU A 271 17.73 7.85 -4.38
N ASN A 272 18.27 8.79 -5.17
CA ASN A 272 18.07 10.23 -4.95
C ASN A 272 16.59 10.63 -5.08
N GLN A 273 15.90 10.11 -6.10
CA GLN A 273 14.49 10.39 -6.32
C GLN A 273 13.62 9.68 -5.29
N ALA A 274 13.98 8.44 -4.90
CA ALA A 274 13.32 7.72 -3.82
C ALA A 274 13.40 8.47 -2.49
N ARG A 275 14.59 9.00 -2.14
CA ARG A 275 14.79 9.83 -0.94
C ARG A 275 13.87 11.04 -0.94
N GLN A 276 13.78 11.75 -2.07
CA GLN A 276 12.91 12.93 -2.18
C GLN A 276 11.43 12.56 -1.99
N ASP A 277 10.97 11.48 -2.63
CA ASP A 277 9.60 11.02 -2.49
C ASP A 277 9.28 10.59 -1.05
N TYR A 278 10.16 9.83 -0.39
CA TYR A 278 9.98 9.46 1.01
C TYR A 278 9.99 10.67 1.94
N GLN A 279 10.86 11.64 1.73
CA GLN A 279 10.89 12.86 2.53
C GLN A 279 9.57 13.64 2.40
N ASN A 280 9.05 13.76 1.18
CA ASN A 280 7.77 14.43 0.94
C ASN A 280 6.62 13.65 1.58
N ALA A 281 6.55 12.32 1.37
CA ALA A 281 5.54 11.46 2.00
C ALA A 281 5.58 11.57 3.54
N LEU A 282 6.78 11.57 4.13
CA LEU A 282 6.98 11.72 5.57
C LEU A 282 6.47 13.08 6.07
N ASN A 283 6.77 14.16 5.37
CA ASN A 283 6.30 15.51 5.74
C ASN A 283 4.77 15.59 5.73
N ILE A 284 4.13 15.03 4.69
CA ILE A 284 2.67 14.94 4.59
C ILE A 284 2.10 14.16 5.78
N CYS A 285 2.65 12.98 6.05
CA CYS A 285 2.16 12.11 7.11
C CYS A 285 2.30 12.75 8.50
N ARG A 286 3.44 13.40 8.77
CA ARG A 286 3.67 14.17 10.00
C ARG A 286 2.65 15.29 10.18
N GLN A 287 2.41 16.06 9.12
CA GLN A 287 1.47 17.18 9.14
C GLN A 287 0.03 16.72 9.40
N GLU A 288 -0.42 15.66 8.72
CA GLU A 288 -1.83 15.26 8.73
C GLU A 288 -2.19 14.27 9.84
N GLN A 289 -1.23 13.48 10.31
CA GLN A 289 -1.46 12.37 11.25
C GLN A 289 -0.58 12.43 12.50
N GLY A 290 0.49 13.22 12.51
CA GLY A 290 1.39 13.40 13.65
C GLY A 290 2.62 12.50 13.65
N GLU A 291 3.56 12.80 14.55
CA GLU A 291 4.87 12.15 14.65
C GLU A 291 4.81 10.68 15.09
N THR A 292 3.82 10.30 15.90
CA THR A 292 3.69 8.95 16.46
C THR A 292 2.78 8.05 15.63
N HIS A 293 2.20 8.58 14.53
CA HIS A 293 1.33 7.79 13.69
C HIS A 293 2.10 6.62 13.05
N PRO A 294 1.52 5.40 12.97
CA PRO A 294 2.23 4.24 12.43
C PRO A 294 2.88 4.45 11.06
N GLN A 295 2.16 5.10 10.14
CA GLN A 295 2.68 5.39 8.81
C GLN A 295 3.89 6.36 8.86
N THR A 296 3.91 7.31 9.80
CA THR A 296 5.03 8.23 9.98
C THR A 296 6.29 7.46 10.37
N LEU A 297 6.18 6.53 11.32
CA LEU A 297 7.32 5.73 11.78
C LEU A 297 7.85 4.80 10.70
N VAL A 298 6.96 4.21 9.89
CA VAL A 298 7.35 3.40 8.73
C VAL A 298 8.09 4.23 7.69
N LEU A 299 7.58 5.42 7.35
CA LEU A 299 8.25 6.33 6.40
C LEU A 299 9.61 6.81 6.90
N MET A 300 9.77 7.05 8.21
CA MET A 300 11.09 7.35 8.80
C MET A 300 12.05 6.18 8.59
N SER A 301 11.60 4.95 8.81
CA SER A 301 12.42 3.74 8.66
C SER A 301 12.80 3.46 7.20
N ASP A 302 11.86 3.65 6.26
CA ASP A 302 12.12 3.50 4.84
C ASP A 302 13.07 4.59 4.32
N LEU A 303 12.90 5.84 4.74
CA LEU A 303 13.85 6.93 4.44
C LEU A 303 15.25 6.64 5.01
N ALA A 304 15.33 6.14 6.25
CA ALA A 304 16.60 5.72 6.85
C ALA A 304 17.28 4.62 6.03
N THR A 305 16.50 3.67 5.51
CA THR A 305 17.01 2.60 4.63
C THR A 305 17.58 3.20 3.34
N ILE A 306 16.94 4.20 2.74
CA ILE A 306 17.49 4.88 1.56
C ILE A 306 18.77 5.66 1.87
N LEU A 307 18.82 6.36 3.00
CA LEU A 307 20.03 7.06 3.44
C LEU A 307 21.21 6.09 3.62
N ASP A 308 20.95 4.94 4.23
CA ASP A 308 21.93 3.88 4.43
C ASP A 308 22.44 3.29 3.11
N LEU A 309 21.55 3.04 2.13
CA LEU A 309 21.93 2.61 0.79
C LEU A 309 22.77 3.66 0.03
N GLN A 310 22.63 4.94 0.39
CA GLN A 310 23.45 6.04 -0.14
C GLN A 310 24.79 6.22 0.61
N GLY A 311 25.05 5.42 1.65
CA GLY A 311 26.25 5.52 2.49
C GLY A 311 26.15 6.55 3.62
N HIS A 312 25.00 7.19 3.81
CA HIS A 312 24.74 8.13 4.91
C HIS A 312 24.33 7.39 6.18
N HIS A 313 25.20 6.49 6.68
CA HIS A 313 24.88 5.59 7.80
C HIS A 313 24.54 6.32 9.11
N ASP A 314 25.19 7.45 9.41
CA ASP A 314 24.94 8.21 10.64
C ASP A 314 23.55 8.86 10.63
N ASP A 315 23.18 9.49 9.52
CA ASP A 315 21.85 10.09 9.34
C ASP A 315 20.75 9.01 9.37
N ALA A 316 21.02 7.86 8.73
CA ALA A 316 20.13 6.70 8.75
C ALA A 316 19.90 6.17 10.17
N LEU A 317 20.98 6.00 10.95
CA LEU A 317 20.90 5.53 12.34
C LEU A 317 20.11 6.50 13.20
N ALA A 318 20.37 7.81 13.10
CA ALA A 318 19.66 8.81 13.87
C ALA A 318 18.15 8.76 13.58
N LEU A 319 17.77 8.67 12.31
CA LEU A 319 16.37 8.65 11.90
C LEU A 319 15.63 7.37 12.31
N VAL A 320 16.24 6.19 12.09
CA VAL A 320 15.61 4.92 12.47
C VAL A 320 15.54 4.73 13.99
N GLN A 321 16.55 5.21 14.72
CA GLN A 321 16.53 5.18 16.19
C GLN A 321 15.40 6.06 16.73
N GLN A 322 15.21 7.26 16.18
CA GLN A 322 14.07 8.11 16.53
C GLN A 322 12.73 7.40 16.29
N ALA A 323 12.59 6.70 15.16
CA ALA A 323 11.38 5.92 14.87
C ALA A 323 11.16 4.78 15.89
N VAL A 324 12.21 4.05 16.26
CA VAL A 324 12.16 2.98 17.27
C VAL A 324 11.74 3.54 18.64
N ASP A 325 12.31 4.65 19.07
CA ASP A 325 12.02 5.24 20.38
C ASP A 325 10.57 5.73 20.46
N LEU A 326 10.07 6.39 19.41
CA LEU A 326 8.66 6.78 19.29
C LEU A 326 7.74 5.56 19.28
N SER A 327 8.14 4.48 18.60
CA SER A 327 7.34 3.24 18.49
C SER A 327 7.16 2.53 19.83
N ARG A 328 8.19 2.52 20.69
CA ARG A 328 8.19 1.91 22.02
C ARG A 328 7.20 2.59 22.97
N SER A 329 7.08 3.92 22.87
CA SER A 329 6.19 4.69 23.74
C SER A 329 4.69 4.50 23.45
N ASN A 330 4.32 3.99 22.27
CA ASN A 330 2.92 3.93 21.80
C ASN A 330 2.43 2.51 21.46
N GLY A 331 3.22 1.47 21.72
CA GLY A 331 2.84 0.08 21.42
C GLY A 331 2.67 -0.18 19.93
N HIS A 332 3.69 0.17 19.13
CA HIS A 332 3.58 0.10 17.68
C HIS A 332 3.52 -1.36 17.15
N PRO A 333 2.48 -1.72 16.38
CA PRO A 333 2.31 -3.08 15.85
C PRO A 333 3.45 -3.61 14.95
N ASP A 334 4.15 -2.74 14.21
CA ASP A 334 5.31 -3.13 13.39
C ASP A 334 6.67 -2.80 14.03
N GLN A 335 6.74 -2.74 15.37
CA GLN A 335 7.98 -2.42 16.08
C GLN A 335 9.14 -3.35 15.70
N HIS A 336 8.85 -4.64 15.44
CA HIS A 336 9.84 -5.62 14.98
C HIS A 336 10.49 -5.24 13.64
N VAL A 337 9.74 -4.60 12.74
CA VAL A 337 10.27 -4.14 11.44
C VAL A 337 11.25 -2.99 11.65
N LEU A 338 10.89 -2.01 12.50
CA LEU A 338 11.76 -0.86 12.81
C LEU A 338 13.08 -1.31 13.44
N LEU A 339 13.01 -2.25 14.40
CA LEU A 339 14.18 -2.84 15.05
C LEU A 339 15.05 -3.63 14.08
N GLY A 340 14.44 -4.41 13.18
CA GLY A 340 15.16 -5.14 12.14
C GLY A 340 15.92 -4.22 11.19
N ASN A 341 15.35 -3.06 10.85
CA ASN A 341 16.01 -2.06 10.01
C ASN A 341 17.16 -1.36 10.73
N LEU A 342 16.95 -0.98 12.01
CA LEU A 342 18.02 -0.47 12.85
C LEU A 342 19.19 -1.45 12.92
N ALA A 343 18.90 -2.74 13.15
CA ALA A 343 19.92 -3.79 13.19
C ALA A 343 20.67 -3.95 11.85
N GLY A 344 19.98 -3.83 10.71
CA GLY A 344 20.59 -3.85 9.39
C GLY A 344 21.53 -2.67 9.14
N ILE A 345 21.12 -1.45 9.51
CA ILE A 345 21.96 -0.25 9.37
C ILE A 345 23.20 -0.36 10.29
N LEU A 346 23.04 -0.87 11.51
CA LEU A 346 24.17 -1.16 12.42
C LEU A 346 25.15 -2.18 11.82
N LEU A 347 24.65 -3.22 11.14
CA LEU A 347 25.47 -4.21 10.44
C LEU A 347 26.27 -3.60 9.29
N HIS A 348 25.71 -2.64 8.55
CA HIS A 348 26.43 -1.91 7.50
C HIS A 348 27.53 -1.02 8.07
N LYS A 349 27.28 -0.39 9.22
CA LYS A 349 28.29 0.40 9.95
C LYS A 349 29.38 -0.45 10.65
N GLY A 350 29.20 -1.77 10.74
CA GLY A 350 30.15 -2.68 11.41
C GLY A 350 29.94 -2.80 12.93
N LEU A 351 28.84 -2.28 13.47
CA LEU A 351 28.49 -2.39 14.89
C LEU A 351 27.80 -3.74 15.15
N LEU A 352 28.57 -4.83 15.05
CA LEU A 352 28.04 -6.20 14.98
C LEU A 352 27.33 -6.66 16.27
N GLU A 353 27.82 -6.27 17.44
CA GLU A 353 27.21 -6.66 18.73
C GLU A 353 25.84 -6.01 18.93
N ASP A 354 25.73 -4.70 18.67
CA ASP A 354 24.45 -4.00 18.75
C ASP A 354 23.47 -4.51 17.69
N SER A 355 23.95 -4.73 16.46
CA SER A 355 23.14 -5.34 15.39
C SER A 355 22.57 -6.70 15.80
N PHE A 356 23.41 -7.58 16.37
CA PHE A 356 22.97 -8.90 16.85
C PHE A 356 21.88 -8.77 17.93
N ARG A 357 22.07 -7.88 18.91
CA ARG A 357 21.10 -7.63 19.98
C ARG A 357 19.75 -7.17 19.44
N PHE A 358 19.75 -6.18 18.55
CA PHE A 358 18.50 -5.63 17.99
C PHE A 358 17.80 -6.63 17.06
N TYR A 359 18.52 -7.44 16.31
CA TYR A 359 17.89 -8.52 15.54
C TYR A 359 17.26 -9.58 16.45
N GLN A 360 17.86 -9.93 17.59
CA GLN A 360 17.23 -10.85 18.55
C GLN A 360 15.94 -10.27 19.14
N GLU A 361 15.95 -8.98 19.50
CA GLU A 361 14.74 -8.26 19.97
C GLU A 361 13.65 -8.26 18.89
N ALA A 362 14.01 -7.90 17.65
CA ALA A 362 13.12 -7.92 16.50
C ALA A 362 12.53 -9.32 16.25
N LEU A 363 13.35 -10.37 16.34
CA LEU A 363 12.91 -11.75 16.11
C LEU A 363 11.87 -12.18 17.14
N SER A 364 12.12 -11.89 18.42
CA SER A 364 11.18 -12.22 19.49
C SER A 364 9.82 -11.56 19.27
N LEU A 365 9.81 -10.27 18.93
CA LEU A 365 8.57 -9.54 18.64
C LEU A 365 7.87 -10.06 17.38
N ALA A 366 8.61 -10.31 16.30
CA ALA A 366 8.04 -10.87 15.07
C ALA A 366 7.39 -12.24 15.29
N GLN A 367 7.97 -13.09 16.14
CA GLN A 367 7.38 -14.37 16.52
C GLN A 367 6.11 -14.20 17.35
N GLN A 368 6.11 -13.26 18.31
CA GLN A 368 4.92 -12.97 19.13
C GLN A 368 3.75 -12.44 18.29
N THR A 369 4.02 -11.66 17.25
CA THR A 369 2.99 -11.10 16.35
C THR A 369 2.61 -12.04 15.21
N GLY A 370 3.27 -13.20 15.08
CA GLY A 370 3.03 -14.14 13.97
C GLY A 370 3.50 -13.60 12.62
N ASP A 371 4.49 -12.71 12.60
CA ASP A 371 5.02 -12.15 11.37
C ASP A 371 6.11 -12.99 10.72
N GLN A 372 5.70 -14.09 10.08
CA GLN A 372 6.63 -15.05 9.47
C GLN A 372 7.57 -14.43 8.41
N GLU A 373 7.09 -13.48 7.61
CA GLU A 373 7.94 -12.81 6.61
C GLU A 373 9.06 -12.00 7.29
N ALA A 374 8.72 -11.29 8.36
CA ALA A 374 9.72 -10.57 9.14
C ALA A 374 10.67 -11.52 9.85
N VAL A 375 10.17 -12.64 10.39
CA VAL A 375 11.00 -13.71 10.99
C VAL A 375 12.06 -14.19 10.00
N ASP A 376 11.67 -14.53 8.78
CA ASP A 376 12.59 -15.05 7.76
C ASP A 376 13.68 -14.01 7.42
N LYS A 377 13.30 -12.75 7.25
CA LYS A 377 14.23 -11.64 6.96
C LYS A 377 15.19 -11.36 8.12
N ILE A 378 14.68 -11.34 9.34
CA ILE A 378 15.49 -11.13 10.55
C ILE A 378 16.49 -12.28 10.73
N GLN A 379 16.08 -13.52 10.44
CA GLN A 379 16.98 -14.67 10.47
C GLN A 379 18.08 -14.58 9.41
N GLU A 380 17.79 -14.06 8.21
CA GLU A 380 18.81 -13.77 7.21
C GLU A 380 19.81 -12.73 7.73
N GLY A 381 19.33 -11.62 8.29
CA GLY A 381 20.18 -10.61 8.93
C GLY A 381 21.08 -11.19 10.04
N LEU A 382 20.53 -12.03 10.91
CA LEU A 382 21.28 -12.73 11.96
C LEU A 382 22.37 -13.65 11.41
N LYS A 383 22.12 -14.35 10.29
CA LYS A 383 23.14 -15.19 9.64
C LYS A 383 24.30 -14.33 9.13
N GLU A 384 24.01 -13.18 8.54
CA GLU A 384 25.03 -12.25 8.05
C GLU A 384 25.86 -11.64 9.18
N VAL A 385 25.23 -11.25 10.30
CA VAL A 385 25.95 -10.77 11.49
C VAL A 385 26.91 -11.85 12.01
N LYS A 386 26.44 -13.09 12.16
CA LYS A 386 27.28 -14.22 12.63
C LYS A 386 28.48 -14.46 11.72
N LYS A 387 28.25 -14.44 10.40
CA LYS A 387 29.31 -14.59 9.41
C LYS A 387 30.38 -13.50 9.51
N LYS A 388 29.98 -12.23 9.64
CA LYS A 388 30.95 -11.12 9.83
C LYS A 388 31.74 -11.24 11.13
N ARG A 389 31.08 -11.60 12.25
CA ARG A 389 31.77 -11.82 13.55
C ARG A 389 32.79 -12.97 13.49
N GLU A 390 32.49 -14.03 12.75
CA GLU A 390 33.45 -15.11 12.52
C GLU A 390 34.65 -14.66 11.69
N GLN A 391 34.44 -13.79 10.71
CA GLN A 391 35.51 -13.24 9.91
C GLN A 391 36.42 -12.32 10.75
N GLU A 392 35.86 -11.39 11.52
CA GLU A 392 36.64 -10.50 12.41
C GLU A 392 37.50 -11.29 13.40
N ARG A 393 36.94 -12.34 14.03
CA ARG A 393 37.70 -13.21 14.94
C ARG A 393 38.86 -13.94 14.26
N LYS A 394 38.69 -14.37 13.01
CA LYS A 394 39.76 -15.03 12.24
C LYS A 394 40.86 -14.03 11.86
N GLU A 395 40.47 -12.82 11.47
CA GLU A 395 41.41 -11.74 11.15
C GLU A 395 42.22 -11.31 12.38
N GLU A 396 41.59 -11.22 13.56
CA GLU A 396 42.27 -10.95 14.83
C GLU A 396 43.24 -12.07 15.23
N GLN A 397 42.87 -13.34 15.05
CA GLN A 397 43.75 -14.49 15.32
C GLN A 397 44.97 -14.49 14.40
N ASN A 398 44.76 -14.28 13.10
CA ASN A 398 45.84 -14.23 12.11
C ASN A 398 46.76 -13.00 12.28
N ALA A 399 46.29 -11.92 12.90
CA ALA A 399 47.11 -10.75 13.21
C ALA A 399 47.99 -10.91 14.46
N GLN A 400 47.72 -11.94 15.26
CA GLN A 400 48.46 -12.26 16.48
C GLN A 400 49.51 -13.37 16.28
N GLU A 401 49.44 -14.11 15.15
CA GLU A 401 50.44 -15.07 14.66
C GLU A 401 51.49 -14.38 13.78
#